data_AF-A0A5K0YEM7-F1
#
_entry.id   AF-A0A5K0YEM7-F1
#
_cell.length_a   1.000
_cell.length_b   1.000
_cell.length_c   1.000
_cell.angle_alpha   90.00
_cell.angle_beta   90.00
_cell.angle_gamma   90.00
#
_symmetry.space_group_name_H-M   'P 1'
#
loop_
_entity.id
_entity.type
_entity.pdbx_description
1 polymer ?
#
loop_
_entity_poly.entity_id
_entity_poly.type
_entity_poly.pdbx_seq_one_letter_code
_entity_poly.pdbx_strand_id
1 'polypeptide(L)' 'MMLPPWLESLLSTTFFTGCSIHGASARSECNMYCLDCAGTGAFCIYCRETMHPHHNVIQ' A
#
# COMPACT_ATOMS: atom_id res chain seq x y z
N MET A 1 9.91 -24.37 3.81
CA MET A 1 10.19 -22.92 3.91
C MET A 1 8.89 -22.22 4.26
N MET A 2 8.86 -21.42 5.31
CA MET A 2 7.68 -20.62 5.65
C MET A 2 7.72 -19.34 4.82
N LEU A 3 6.67 -19.08 4.04
CA LEU A 3 6.54 -17.84 3.27
C LEU A 3 6.32 -16.68 4.25
N PRO A 4 6.84 -15.47 3.96
CA PRO A 4 6.52 -14.31 4.76
C PRO A 4 5.01 -14.03 4.72
N PRO A 5 4.37 -13.66 5.84
CA PRO A 5 2.93 -13.44 5.89
C PRO A 5 2.45 -12.29 4.98
N TRP A 6 3.34 -11.35 4.64
CA TRP A 6 3.02 -10.26 3.73
C TRP A 6 2.96 -10.70 2.26
N LEU A 7 3.55 -11.84 1.89
CA LEU A 7 3.70 -12.23 0.48
C LEU A 7 2.38 -12.65 -0.17
N GLU A 8 1.58 -13.47 0.50
CA GLU A 8 0.26 -13.87 -0.02
C GLU A 8 -0.69 -12.67 -0.13
N SER A 9 -0.67 -11.80 0.88
CA SER A 9 -1.46 -10.56 0.91
C SER A 9 -1.01 -9.60 -0.20
N LEU A 10 0.30 -9.44 -0.42
CA LEU A 10 0.85 -8.65 -1.51
C LEU A 10 0.36 -9.14 -2.87
N LEU A 11 0.47 -10.44 -3.13
CA LEU A 11 0.07 -11.04 -4.42
C LEU A 11 -1.44 -10.98 -4.66
N SER A 12 -2.24 -10.92 -3.60
CA SER A 12 -3.70 -10.82 -3.67
C SER A 12 -4.21 -9.38 -3.67
N THR A 13 -3.32 -8.40 -3.50
CA THR A 13 -3.71 -6.98 -3.39
C THR A 13 -4.00 -6.40 -4.78
N THR A 14 -5.10 -5.65 -4.89
CA THR A 14 -5.43 -4.89 -6.10
C THR A 14 -4.68 -3.57 -6.12
N PHE A 15 -3.78 -3.39 -7.10
CA PHE A 15 -3.01 -2.17 -7.32
C PHE A 15 -3.59 -1.31 -8.44
N PHE A 16 -3.04 -0.11 -8.59
CA PHE A 16 -3.32 0.84 -9.67
C PHE A 16 -4.78 1.32 -9.70
N THR A 17 -5.41 1.36 -8.52
CA THR A 17 -6.72 1.98 -8.30
C THR A 17 -6.56 3.44 -7.84
N GLY A 18 -7.61 4.25 -7.94
CA GLY A 18 -7.60 5.59 -7.36
C GLY A 18 -7.74 5.54 -5.83
N CYS A 19 -6.95 6.32 -5.11
CA CYS A 19 -7.09 6.42 -3.66
C CYS A 19 -8.43 7.04 -3.26
N SER A 20 -9.16 6.39 -2.36
CA SER A 20 -10.45 6.90 -1.86
C SER A 20 -10.33 8.21 -1.08
N ILE A 21 -9.17 8.45 -0.44
CA ILE A 21 -8.91 9.64 0.38
C ILE A 21 -8.33 10.78 -0.47
N HIS A 22 -7.39 10.44 -1.36
CA HIS A 22 -6.61 11.40 -2.13
C HIS A 22 -6.99 11.46 -3.61
N GLY A 23 -8.13 10.90 -4.03
CA GLY A 23 -8.47 10.68 -5.44
C GLY A 23 -8.43 11.93 -6.33
N ALA A 24 -8.67 13.12 -5.75
CA ALA A 24 -8.61 14.40 -6.48
C ALA A 24 -7.18 14.95 -6.66
N SER A 25 -6.18 14.41 -5.96
CA SER A 25 -4.79 14.85 -6.04
C SER A 25 -4.05 14.20 -7.21
N ALA A 26 -3.06 14.90 -7.75
CA ALA A 26 -2.12 14.31 -8.68
C ALA A 26 -1.34 13.17 -7.99
N ARG A 27 -1.07 12.05 -8.68
CA ARG A 27 -0.37 10.86 -8.12
C ARG A 27 -1.10 10.19 -6.95
N SER A 28 -2.44 10.19 -6.98
CA SER A 28 -3.30 9.48 -6.03
C SER A 28 -3.49 7.99 -6.33
N GLU A 29 -2.71 7.44 -7.25
CA GLU A 29 -2.76 6.03 -7.61
C GLU A 29 -2.27 5.15 -6.44
N CYS A 30 -3.06 4.12 -6.11
CA CYS A 30 -2.73 3.13 -5.10
C CYS A 30 -1.77 2.09 -5.68
N ASN A 31 -0.49 2.40 -5.67
CA ASN A 31 0.58 1.55 -6.19
C ASN A 31 1.61 1.15 -5.12
N MET A 32 1.39 1.48 -3.85
CA MET A 32 2.29 1.16 -2.74
C MET A 32 1.67 0.12 -1.80
N TYR A 33 2.50 -0.68 -1.15
CA TYR A 33 2.10 -1.69 -0.15
C TYR A 33 3.03 -1.69 1.07
N CYS A 34 2.46 -1.82 2.26
CA CYS A 34 3.19 -1.75 3.53
C CYS A 34 3.45 -3.15 4.08
N LEU A 35 4.71 -3.49 4.32
CA LEU A 35 5.11 -4.79 4.85
C LEU A 35 4.87 -4.91 6.36
N ASP A 36 4.85 -3.78 7.06
CA ASP A 36 4.67 -3.74 8.52
C ASP A 36 3.18 -3.71 8.93
N CYS A 37 2.27 -3.34 8.00
CA CYS A 37 0.85 -3.24 8.27
C CYS A 37 0.11 -4.43 7.68
N ALA A 38 -0.42 -5.29 8.54
CA ALA A 38 -1.22 -6.43 8.11
C ALA A 38 -2.48 -5.97 7.35
N GLY A 39 -2.65 -6.40 6.10
CA GLY A 39 -3.92 -6.30 5.37
C GLY A 39 -4.40 -4.88 5.02
N THR A 40 -3.49 -3.92 4.86
CA THR A 40 -3.86 -2.52 4.53
C THR A 40 -4.23 -2.30 3.06
N GLY A 41 -3.96 -3.29 2.19
CA GLY A 41 -4.18 -3.17 0.76
C GLY A 41 -3.22 -2.16 0.10
N ALA A 42 -3.45 -1.86 -1.18
CA ALA A 42 -2.65 -0.87 -1.89
C ALA A 42 -3.06 0.55 -1.50
N PHE A 43 -2.09 1.46 -1.43
CA PHE A 43 -2.31 2.86 -1.09
C PHE A 43 -1.42 3.79 -1.92
N CYS A 44 -1.73 5.09 -1.90
CA CYS A 44 -0.99 6.11 -2.67
C CYS A 44 0.13 6.77 -1.87
N ILE A 45 0.96 7.58 -2.54
CA ILE A 45 2.10 8.27 -1.92
C ILE A 45 1.73 9.16 -0.72
N TYR A 46 0.53 9.76 -0.73
CA TYR A 46 0.07 10.58 0.38
C TYR A 46 -0.34 9.75 1.60
N CYS A 47 -0.92 8.56 1.38
CA CYS A 47 -1.19 7.62 2.47
C CYS A 47 0.11 7.11 3.09
N ARG A 48 1.18 6.93 2.29
CA ARG A 48 2.50 6.59 2.81
C ARG A 48 2.98 7.61 3.84
N GLU A 49 2.89 8.89 3.52
CA GLU A 49 3.41 9.98 4.36
C GLU A 49 2.56 10.21 5.61
N THR A 50 1.24 10.03 5.51
CA THR A 50 0.29 10.33 6.60
C THR A 50 0.01 9.13 7.50
N MET A 51 -0.09 7.92 6.95
CA MET A 51 -0.53 6.72 7.65
C MET A 51 0.55 5.65 7.81
N HIS A 52 1.61 5.68 6.98
CA HIS A 52 2.74 4.75 7.06
C HIS A 52 4.10 5.44 7.26
N PRO A 53 4.20 6.44 8.17
CA PRO A 53 5.48 7.08 8.42
C PRO A 53 6.46 6.06 9.02
N HIS A 54 7.66 5.98 8.44
CA HIS A 54 8.73 5.08 8.89
C HIS A 54 8.46 3.58 8.74
N HIS A 55 7.46 3.17 7.96
CA HIS A 55 7.23 1.76 7.66
C HIS A 55 7.99 1.32 6.40
N ASN A 56 8.25 0.01 6.32
CA ASN A 56 8.77 -0.65 5.13
C ASN A 56 7.67 -0.74 4.07
N VAL A 57 7.85 0.01 2.99
CA VAL A 57 6.88 0.13 1.90
C VAL A 57 7.55 -0.23 0.58
N ILE A 58 6.85 -0.96 -0.27
CA ILE A 58 7.25 -1.31 -1.64
C ILE A 58 6.27 -0.72 -2.66
N GLN A 59 6.76 -0.49 -3.89
CA GLN A 59 6.00 -0.03 -5.06
C GLN A 59 6.31 -0.96 -6.24
#